data_AF-A0A1Y0BAM4-F1
#
_entry.id   AF-A0A1Y0BAM4-F1
#
_cell.length_a   1.000
_cell.length_b   1.000
_cell.length_c   1.000
_cell.angle_alpha   90.00
_cell.angle_beta   90.00
_cell.angle_gamma   90.00
#
_symmetry.space_group_name_H-M   'P 1'
#
loop_
_entity.id
_entity.type
_entity.pdbx_description
1 polymer ?
#
loop_
_entity_poly.entity_id
_entity_poly.type
_entity_poly.pdbx_seq_one_letter_code
_entity_poly.pdbx_strand_id
1 'polypeptide(L)' 'MHAARMALNRDPELREWVEQWLKSKERTVAGTMTDEEFEKHWLYVRPERMHEGALEAVSAYQQDHTG' A
#
# COMPACT_ATOMS: atom_id res chain seq x y z
N MET A 1 8.79 -10.71 -5.08
CA MET A 1 7.36 -10.40 -5.37
C MET A 1 6.41 -11.53 -5.00
N HIS A 2 6.66 -12.80 -5.39
CA HIS A 2 5.72 -13.91 -5.15
C HIS A 2 5.40 -14.14 -3.66
N ALA A 3 6.39 -14.09 -2.77
CA ALA A 3 6.20 -14.29 -1.33
C ALA A 3 5.31 -13.21 -0.68
N ALA A 4 5.57 -11.93 -0.95
CA ALA A 4 4.75 -10.83 -0.42
C ALA A 4 3.29 -10.93 -0.91
N ARG A 5 3.08 -11.25 -2.20
CA ARG A 5 1.73 -11.44 -2.74
C ARG A 5 0.99 -12.61 -2.08
N MET A 6 1.69 -13.71 -1.78
CA MET A 6 1.10 -14.84 -1.06
C MET A 6 0.76 -14.48 0.40
N ALA A 7 1.59 -13.69 1.08
CA ALA A 7 1.29 -13.20 2.43
C ALA A 7 0.03 -12.31 2.44
N LEU A 8 -0.03 -11.33 1.52
CA LEU A 8 -1.18 -10.42 1.38
C LEU A 8 -2.48 -11.11 0.95
N ASN A 9 -2.41 -12.31 0.38
CA ASN A 9 -3.60 -13.10 0.06
C ASN A 9 -4.07 -13.96 1.24
N ARG A 10 -3.19 -14.26 2.20
CA ARG A 10 -3.50 -15.11 3.36
C ARG A 10 -3.95 -14.31 4.58
N ASP A 11 -3.51 -13.08 4.70
CA ASP A 11 -3.75 -12.21 5.85
C ASP A 11 -4.44 -10.90 5.41
N PRO A 12 -5.76 -10.79 5.62
CA PRO A 12 -6.52 -9.60 5.28
C PRO A 12 -6.11 -8.35 6.06
N GLU A 13 -5.68 -8.49 7.32
CA GLU A 13 -5.28 -7.36 8.17
C GLU A 13 -3.94 -6.79 7.68
N LEU A 14 -2.96 -7.67 7.40
CA LEU A 14 -1.71 -7.28 6.75
C LEU A 14 -1.99 -6.59 5.42
N ARG A 15 -2.92 -7.13 4.63
CA ARG A 15 -3.28 -6.55 3.33
C ARG A 15 -3.83 -5.15 3.47
N GLU A 16 -4.75 -4.93 4.40
CA GLU A 16 -5.35 -3.62 4.66
C GLU A 16 -4.30 -2.61 5.12
N TRP A 17 -3.43 -2.98 6.06
CA TRP A 17 -2.36 -2.11 6.53
C TRP A 17 -1.42 -1.72 5.38
N VAL A 18 -1.01 -2.69 4.56
CA VAL A 18 -0.15 -2.44 3.39
C VAL A 18 -0.82 -1.51 2.38
N GLU A 19 -2.13 -1.68 2.12
CA GLU A 19 -2.88 -0.79 1.24
C GLU A 19 -2.89 0.65 1.77
N GLN A 20 -3.15 0.85 3.07
CA GLN A 20 -3.16 2.19 3.67
C GLN A 20 -1.78 2.83 3.74
N TRP A 21 -0.75 2.04 4.03
CA TRP A 21 0.64 2.52 4.05
C TRP A 21 1.08 3.00 2.66
N LEU A 22 0.80 2.21 1.61
CA LEU A 22 1.08 2.59 0.23
C LEU A 22 0.25 3.79 -0.23
N LYS A 23 -1.03 3.84 0.16
CA LYS A 23 -1.91 5.00 -0.10
C LYS A 23 -1.35 6.27 0.51
N SER A 24 -0.86 6.19 1.75
CA SER A 24 -0.24 7.32 2.44
C SER A 24 1.04 7.79 1.74
N LYS A 25 1.88 6.87 1.26
CA LYS A 25 3.06 7.24 0.44
C LYS A 25 2.66 7.89 -0.87
N GLU A 26 1.67 7.36 -1.59
CA GLU A 26 1.18 7.96 -2.83
C GLU A 26 0.63 9.37 -2.59
N ARG A 27 -0.04 9.61 -1.45
CA ARG A 27 -0.54 10.94 -1.07
C ARG A 27 0.57 11.98 -0.96
N THR A 28 1.75 11.60 -0.47
CA THR A 28 2.90 12.52 -0.40
C THR A 28 3.41 12.95 -1.77
N VAL A 29 3.31 12.07 -2.77
CA VAL A 29 3.73 12.36 -4.16
C VAL A 29 2.65 13.16 -4.89
N ALA A 30 1.38 12.87 -4.62
CA ALA A 30 0.21 13.55 -5.19
C ALA A 30 -0.24 14.78 -4.37
N GLY A 31 0.68 15.50 -3.73
CA GLY A 31 0.38 16.55 -2.75
C GLY A 31 -0.40 17.76 -3.28
N THR A 32 -0.49 17.94 -4.61
CA THR A 32 -1.26 19.02 -5.24
C THR A 32 -2.71 18.66 -5.52
N MET A 33 -3.08 17.38 -5.42
CA MET A 33 -4.47 16.95 -5.62
C MET A 33 -5.31 17.30 -4.40
N THR A 34 -6.55 17.71 -4.62
CA THR A 34 -7.57 17.69 -3.56
C THR A 34 -7.81 16.25 -3.07
N ASP A 35 -8.49 16.10 -1.93
CA ASP A 35 -8.81 14.76 -1.41
C ASP A 35 -9.70 13.97 -2.38
N GLU A 36 -10.69 14.62 -3.00
CA GLU A 36 -11.58 13.97 -3.98
C GLU A 36 -10.84 13.53 -5.26
N GLU A 37 -9.92 14.35 -5.76
CA GLU A 37 -9.07 14.00 -6.90
C GLU A 37 -8.12 12.87 -6.55
N PHE A 38 -7.55 12.89 -5.34
CA PHE A 38 -6.66 11.85 -4.87
C PHE A 38 -7.37 10.51 -4.70
N GLU A 39 -8.58 10.48 -4.15
CA GLU A 39 -9.36 9.24 -4.03
C GLU A 39 -9.64 8.62 -5.41
N LYS A 40 -9.98 9.44 -6.41
CA LYS A 40 -10.15 8.98 -7.79
C LYS A 40 -8.84 8.45 -8.35
N HIS A 41 -7.74 9.19 -8.20
CA HIS A 41 -6.39 8.77 -8.62
C HIS A 41 -6.00 7.43 -7.99
N TRP A 42 -6.21 7.26 -6.69
CA TRP A 42 -5.89 6.05 -5.95
C TRP A 42 -6.59 4.81 -6.52
N LEU A 43 -7.87 4.92 -6.89
CA LEU A 43 -8.61 3.79 -7.49
C LEU A 43 -7.93 3.25 -8.75
N TYR A 44 -7.26 4.12 -9.53
CA TYR A 44 -6.56 3.73 -10.75
C TYR A 44 -5.16 3.17 -10.49
N VAL A 45 -4.39 3.79 -9.60
CA VAL A 45 -2.99 3.37 -9.36
C VAL A 45 -2.85 2.26 -8.33
N ARG A 46 -3.86 2.03 -7.49
CA ARG A 46 -3.82 1.04 -6.41
C ARG A 46 -3.34 -0.35 -6.86
N PRO A 47 -3.86 -0.97 -7.94
CA PRO A 47 -3.43 -2.31 -8.33
C PRO A 47 -1.92 -2.38 -8.61
N GLU A 48 -1.38 -1.36 -9.29
CA GLU A 48 0.05 -1.28 -9.61
C GLU A 48 0.88 -1.02 -8.36
N ARG A 49 0.46 -0.08 -7.50
CA ARG A 49 1.14 0.20 -6.23
C ARG A 49 1.16 -1.00 -5.29
N MET A 50 0.05 -1.73 -5.20
CA MET A 50 -0.02 -2.99 -4.47
C MET A 50 0.83 -4.09 -5.09
N HIS A 51 1.14 -4.02 -6.39
CA HIS A 51 2.04 -4.96 -7.04
C HIS A 51 3.51 -4.58 -6.79
N GLU A 52 3.90 -3.37 -7.19
CA GLU A 52 5.27 -2.83 -7.12
C GLU A 52 5.76 -2.66 -5.68
N GLY A 53 4.90 -2.14 -4.80
CA GLY A 53 5.23 -1.80 -3.41
C GLY A 53 5.06 -2.93 -2.40
N ALA A 54 4.58 -4.11 -2.81
CA ALA A 54 4.21 -5.19 -1.89
C ALA A 54 5.36 -5.62 -0.95
N LEU A 55 6.57 -5.75 -1.49
CA LEU A 55 7.73 -6.19 -0.71
C LEU A 55 8.13 -5.15 0.33
N GLU A 56 8.20 -3.88 -0.08
CA GLU A 56 8.59 -2.78 0.80
C GLU A 56 7.56 -2.62 1.93
N ALA A 57 6.27 -2.60 1.58
CA ALA A 57 5.21 -2.38 2.54
C ALA A 57 5.08 -3.54 3.55
N VAL A 58 5.25 -4.80 3.13
CA VAL A 58 5.30 -5.94 4.07
C VAL A 58 6.49 -5.84 5.01
N SER A 59 7.66 -5.42 4.50
CA SER A 59 8.83 -5.19 5.36
C SER A 59 8.58 -4.06 6.37
N ALA A 60 7.90 -2.99 5.96
CA ALA A 60 7.53 -1.89 6.85
C ALA A 60 6.55 -2.34 7.94
N TYR A 61 5.56 -3.17 7.59
CA TYR A 61 4.63 -3.75 8.55
C TYR A 61 5.35 -4.57 9.62
N GLN A 62 6.30 -5.42 9.19
CA GLN A 62 7.09 -6.23 10.11
C GLN A 62 7.88 -5.34 11.08
N GLN A 63 8.53 -4.28 10.59
CA GLN A 63 9.26 -3.34 11.44
C GLN A 63 8.36 -2.61 12.43
N ASP A 64 7.15 -2.20 12.02
CA ASP A 64 6.18 -1.49 12.85
C ASP A 64 5.59 -2.37 13.97
N HIS A 65 5.40 -3.67 13.71
CA HIS A 65 4.72 -4.59 14.64
C HIS A 65 5.64 -5.51 15.44
N THR A 66 6.93 -5.57 15.10
CA THR A 66 7.93 -6.36 15.85
C THR A 66 9.03 -5.50 16.49
N GLY A 67 8.93 -4.17 16.35
CA GLY A 67 9.79 -3.17 17.00
C GLY A 67 9.33 -2.80 18.41
#